data_AF-G2QI86-F1
#
_entry.id   AF-G2QI86-F1
#
_cell.length_a   1.000
_cell.length_b   1.000
_cell.length_c   1.000
_cell.angle_alpha   90.00
_cell.angle_beta   90.00
_cell.angle_gamma   90.00
#
_symmetry.space_group_name_H-M   'P 1'
#
loop_
_entity.id
_entity.type
_entity.pdbx_description
1 polymer ?
#
loop_
_entity_poly.entity_id
_entity_poly.type
_entity_poly.pdbx_seq_one_letter_code
_entity_poly.pdbx_strand_id
1 'polypeptide(L)'
;MVDAGFGIVPRCIPGTPTPFSLHVPDADLNQLSSLVKTAVVGSPSFYNTHGADDGPDYAFGMTRDWFTAAADEWVNKFDWRLHEKHWNSFPQFTINVTAPSDGQVFNLHFAALFSRRREATPILFSHGWPSSWIDFVPMLELLTTKYTPRTLPYHVIVPSIPDYGLSTRSNLTRTELDFRKAAEALNELMKALGFNAYIAQGGDVGSGLTATLGTFHQECKAVHFNNLILTPSEMSAVENLPVTSEEGATLARAAQFGDRETGYILEQGTKPGSLSLALMSNPMALLAWIGSMYVEHTNYSVDTILQQVSWYWLTKSYGRALWSYRSVWAAVLRDDGGNLPSPLAITTKPLGYSWYPDEVLSVAKSWLEYWFPNNLAFLKAHESGGHLAAFDDPEGFLQDMEAFVAIVKTKVRL
;
A
#
# COMPACT_ATOMS: atom_id res chain seq x y z
N MET A 1 20.84 14.43 2.93
CA MET A 1 21.23 13.01 2.76
C MET A 1 20.99 12.31 4.09
N VAL A 2 20.29 11.18 4.07
CA VAL A 2 20.07 10.36 5.27
C VAL A 2 21.40 9.85 5.80
N ASP A 3 21.53 9.71 7.12
CA ASP A 3 22.72 9.11 7.74
C ASP A 3 22.93 7.68 7.21
N ALA A 4 24.06 7.44 6.55
CA ALA A 4 24.42 6.14 5.97
C ALA A 4 24.44 5.00 7.01
N GLY A 5 24.54 5.32 8.31
CA GLY A 5 24.47 4.36 9.40
C GLY A 5 23.13 3.61 9.49
N PHE A 6 22.04 4.17 8.96
CA PHE A 6 20.75 3.48 8.83
C PHE A 6 20.77 2.34 7.80
N GLY A 7 21.70 2.38 6.84
CA GLY A 7 21.86 1.35 5.81
C GLY A 7 22.72 0.16 6.23
N ILE A 8 23.15 0.10 7.49
CA ILE A 8 23.99 -1.02 7.94
C ILE A 8 23.11 -2.09 8.60
N VAL A 9 22.89 -3.15 7.82
CA VAL A 9 22.14 -4.35 8.17
C VAL A 9 22.59 -4.94 9.53
N PRO A 10 21.67 -5.48 10.35
CA PRO A 10 22.03 -6.17 11.58
C PRO A 10 23.03 -7.31 11.34
N ARG A 11 23.91 -7.54 12.32
CA ARG A 11 24.93 -8.60 12.22
C ARG A 11 24.31 -9.98 12.42
N CYS A 12 24.93 -10.99 11.80
CA CYS A 12 24.57 -12.40 11.98
C CYS A 12 23.12 -12.74 11.60
N ILE A 13 22.54 -11.99 10.65
CA ILE A 13 21.22 -12.31 10.10
C ILE A 13 21.32 -13.54 9.16
N PRO A 14 20.23 -14.33 9.00
CA PRO A 14 20.26 -15.52 8.14
C PRO A 14 20.42 -15.24 6.64
N GLY A 15 19.89 -14.11 6.16
CA GLY A 15 19.86 -13.73 4.76
C GLY A 15 20.99 -12.82 4.32
N THR A 16 21.08 -12.59 3.01
CA THR A 16 22.10 -11.73 2.37
C THR A 16 21.45 -10.60 1.57
N PRO A 17 20.83 -9.60 2.21
CA PRO A 17 20.29 -8.45 1.51
C PRO A 17 21.42 -7.69 0.81
N THR A 18 21.20 -7.37 -0.46
CA THR A 18 22.17 -6.64 -1.31
C THR A 18 21.72 -5.19 -1.42
N PRO A 19 22.59 -4.20 -1.12
CA PRO A 19 22.27 -2.79 -1.33
C PRO A 19 21.75 -2.54 -2.74
N PHE A 20 20.71 -1.73 -2.85
CA PHE A 20 20.07 -1.37 -4.10
C PHE A 20 20.05 0.15 -4.25
N SER A 21 20.22 0.61 -5.48
CA SER A 21 19.97 1.99 -5.84
C SER A 21 19.24 1.98 -7.18
N LEU A 22 18.09 2.66 -7.22
CA LEU A 22 17.27 2.78 -8.41
C LEU A 22 18.03 3.59 -9.46
N HIS A 23 18.14 3.05 -10.67
CA HIS A 23 18.57 3.82 -11.81
C HIS A 23 17.79 3.37 -13.04
N VAL A 24 16.82 4.18 -13.45
CA VAL A 24 16.07 3.94 -14.69
C VAL A 24 16.94 4.39 -15.87
N PRO A 25 17.18 3.57 -16.90
CA PRO A 25 17.94 4.00 -18.07
C PRO A 25 17.32 5.21 -18.78
N ASP A 26 18.15 6.13 -19.31
CA ASP A 26 17.65 7.28 -20.10
C ASP A 26 16.80 6.84 -21.30
N ALA A 27 17.09 5.66 -21.87
CA ALA A 27 16.29 5.08 -22.95
C ALA A 27 14.83 4.82 -22.54
N ASP A 28 14.60 4.35 -21.31
CA ASP A 28 13.26 4.05 -20.80
C ASP A 28 12.49 5.35 -20.49
N LEU A 29 13.18 6.37 -19.98
CA LEU A 29 12.59 7.71 -19.78
C LEU A 29 12.24 8.39 -21.11
N ASN A 30 13.13 8.29 -22.10
CA ASN A 30 12.89 8.80 -23.45
C ASN A 30 11.72 8.06 -24.11
N GLN A 31 11.61 6.74 -23.90
CA GLN A 31 10.48 5.95 -24.39
C GLN A 31 9.16 6.40 -23.74
N LEU A 32 9.12 6.56 -22.41
CA LEU A 32 7.95 7.09 -21.71
C LEU A 32 7.55 8.44 -22.31
N SER A 33 8.48 9.40 -22.39
CA SER A 33 8.21 10.75 -22.90
C SER A 33 7.70 10.71 -24.35
N SER A 34 8.30 9.88 -25.21
CA SER A 34 7.86 9.71 -26.59
C SER A 34 6.43 9.16 -26.66
N LEU A 35 6.09 8.15 -25.86
CA LEU A 35 4.77 7.53 -25.87
C LEU A 35 3.68 8.47 -25.35
N VAL A 36 3.98 9.31 -24.35
CA VAL A 36 3.08 10.36 -23.87
C VAL A 36 2.85 11.40 -24.97
N LYS A 37 3.92 11.90 -25.61
CA LYS A 37 3.83 12.91 -26.70
C LYS A 37 3.00 12.44 -27.89
N THR A 38 3.11 11.16 -28.25
CA THR A 38 2.43 10.60 -29.43
C THR A 38 1.13 9.88 -29.09
N ALA A 39 0.69 9.90 -27.83
CA ALA A 39 -0.54 9.23 -27.42
C ALA A 39 -1.75 9.86 -28.12
N VAL A 40 -2.70 9.02 -28.51
CA VAL A 40 -3.99 9.48 -29.01
C VAL A 40 -4.87 9.82 -27.80
N VAL A 41 -5.22 11.09 -27.64
CA VAL A 41 -6.24 11.52 -26.67
C VAL A 41 -7.62 11.33 -27.30
N GLY A 42 -8.53 10.70 -26.56
CA GLY A 42 -9.90 10.47 -27.01
C GLY A 42 -10.61 11.76 -27.43
N SER A 43 -11.50 11.66 -28.42
CA SER A 43 -12.37 12.76 -28.82
C SER A 43 -13.20 13.26 -27.62
N PRO A 44 -13.51 14.56 -27.56
CA PRO A 44 -14.47 15.08 -26.60
C PRO A 44 -15.79 14.30 -26.68
N SER A 45 -16.31 13.91 -25.53
CA SER A 45 -17.57 13.19 -25.36
C SER A 45 -18.21 13.66 -24.07
N PHE A 46 -19.51 13.42 -23.93
CA PHE A 46 -20.23 13.76 -22.69
C PHE A 46 -19.52 13.25 -21.43
N TYR A 47 -18.97 12.02 -21.44
CA TYR A 47 -18.35 11.42 -20.27
C TYR A 47 -16.99 12.00 -19.89
N ASN A 48 -16.22 12.53 -20.84
CA ASN A 48 -14.86 13.05 -20.57
C ASN A 48 -14.78 14.58 -20.63
N THR A 49 -15.88 15.28 -20.87
CA THR A 49 -15.95 16.75 -20.80
C THR A 49 -16.77 17.26 -19.62
N HIS A 50 -17.29 16.37 -18.77
CA HIS A 50 -17.96 16.74 -17.53
C HIS A 50 -17.23 16.12 -16.34
N GLY A 51 -17.36 16.73 -15.17
CA GLY A 51 -16.80 16.24 -13.92
C GLY A 51 -17.63 16.63 -12.71
N ALA A 52 -17.07 16.42 -11.51
CA ALA A 52 -17.77 16.70 -10.25
C ALA A 52 -18.20 18.19 -10.10
N ASP A 53 -17.51 19.12 -10.78
CA ASP A 53 -17.86 20.54 -10.81
C ASP A 53 -19.21 20.83 -11.52
N ASP A 54 -19.61 19.96 -12.46
CA ASP A 54 -20.90 20.06 -13.15
C ASP A 54 -22.06 19.46 -12.32
N GLY A 55 -21.73 18.75 -11.25
CA GLY A 55 -22.65 18.14 -10.31
C GLY A 55 -22.29 16.68 -9.97
N PRO A 56 -22.87 16.12 -8.88
CA PRO A 56 -22.51 14.80 -8.36
C PRO A 56 -22.89 13.63 -9.27
N ASP A 57 -23.76 13.86 -10.27
CA ASP A 57 -24.16 12.85 -11.25
C ASP A 57 -23.25 12.82 -12.50
N TYR A 58 -22.27 13.73 -12.57
CA TYR A 58 -21.34 13.88 -13.70
C TYR A 58 -19.90 13.46 -13.36
N ALA A 59 -19.67 12.90 -12.17
CA ALA A 59 -18.38 12.35 -11.75
C ALA A 59 -18.13 10.99 -12.44
N PHE A 60 -17.70 11.02 -13.70
CA PHE A 60 -17.45 9.83 -14.53
C PHE A 60 -15.97 9.41 -14.60
N GLY A 61 -15.15 9.83 -13.64
CA GLY A 61 -13.70 9.75 -13.75
C GLY A 61 -13.04 11.10 -14.05
N MET A 62 -11.78 10.99 -14.43
CA MET A 62 -10.92 12.09 -14.82
C MET A 62 -11.39 12.77 -16.11
N THR A 63 -11.36 14.10 -16.14
CA THR A 63 -11.73 14.89 -17.32
C THR A 63 -10.64 14.90 -18.39
N ARG A 64 -11.04 15.10 -19.65
CA ARG A 64 -10.13 15.21 -20.80
C ARG A 64 -9.18 16.40 -20.65
N ASP A 65 -9.64 17.51 -20.09
CA ASP A 65 -8.84 18.71 -19.89
C ASP A 65 -7.75 18.47 -18.85
N TRP A 66 -8.10 17.86 -17.71
CA TRP A 66 -7.12 17.44 -16.72
C TRP A 66 -6.12 16.45 -17.31
N PHE A 67 -6.60 15.42 -18.03
CA PHE A 67 -5.75 14.41 -18.66
C PHE A 67 -4.74 14.99 -19.65
N THR A 68 -5.19 15.95 -20.47
CA THR A 68 -4.34 16.61 -21.46
C THR A 68 -3.32 17.53 -20.77
N ALA A 69 -3.74 18.25 -19.72
CA ALA A 69 -2.85 19.10 -18.93
C ALA A 69 -1.78 18.29 -18.18
N ALA A 70 -2.17 17.15 -17.60
CA ALA A 70 -1.24 16.23 -16.94
C ALA A 70 -0.22 15.65 -17.94
N ALA A 71 -0.64 15.31 -19.16
CA ALA A 71 0.28 14.86 -20.21
C ALA A 71 1.32 15.93 -20.60
N ASP A 72 0.90 17.18 -20.72
CA ASP A 72 1.79 18.32 -21.01
C ASP A 72 2.79 18.52 -19.86
N GLU A 73 2.31 18.50 -18.62
CA GLU A 73 3.15 18.57 -17.42
C GLU A 73 4.16 17.43 -17.36
N TRP A 74 3.73 16.21 -17.69
CA TRP A 74 4.57 15.00 -17.69
C TRP A 74 5.74 15.11 -18.68
N VAL A 75 5.52 15.77 -19.80
CA VAL A 75 6.53 15.94 -20.84
C VAL A 75 7.45 17.13 -20.58
N ASN A 76 6.90 18.23 -20.08
CA ASN A 76 7.58 19.52 -20.07
C ASN A 76 8.12 19.95 -18.70
N LYS A 77 7.63 19.36 -17.59
CA LYS A 77 7.98 19.79 -16.23
C LYS A 77 8.36 18.65 -15.29
N PHE A 78 7.73 17.48 -15.41
CA PHE A 78 8.00 16.35 -14.54
C PHE A 78 9.45 15.87 -14.69
N ASP A 79 10.18 15.79 -13.57
CA ASP A 79 11.57 15.34 -13.53
C ASP A 79 11.72 14.04 -12.73
N TRP A 80 11.74 12.91 -13.44
CA TRP A 80 11.98 11.61 -12.83
C TRP A 80 13.30 11.54 -12.05
N ARG A 81 14.36 12.23 -12.50
CA ARG A 81 15.68 12.16 -11.85
C ARG A 81 15.68 12.82 -10.48
N LEU A 82 14.85 13.84 -10.28
CA LEU A 82 14.64 14.46 -8.97
C LEU A 82 14.05 13.45 -7.98
N HIS A 83 12.99 12.75 -8.40
CA HIS A 83 12.32 11.72 -7.61
C HIS A 83 13.22 10.49 -7.36
N GLU A 84 13.88 9.98 -8.40
CA GLU A 84 14.84 8.87 -8.30
C GLU A 84 15.97 9.19 -7.31
N LYS A 85 16.54 10.40 -7.37
CA LYS A 85 17.56 10.85 -6.42
C LYS A 85 17.02 10.97 -5.00
N HIS A 86 15.79 11.45 -4.84
CA HIS A 86 15.15 11.59 -3.55
C HIS A 86 14.95 10.22 -2.87
N TRP A 87 14.39 9.25 -3.58
CA TRP A 87 14.19 7.90 -3.04
C TRP A 87 15.50 7.18 -2.75
N ASN A 88 16.51 7.33 -3.63
CA ASN A 88 17.87 6.82 -3.42
C ASN A 88 18.59 7.44 -2.22
N SER A 89 18.03 8.48 -1.61
CA SER A 89 18.58 9.01 -0.36
C SER A 89 18.31 8.09 0.84
N PHE A 90 17.37 7.15 0.73
CA PHE A 90 17.08 6.14 1.74
C PHE A 90 17.78 4.81 1.44
N PRO A 91 18.24 4.06 2.46
CA PRO A 91 18.80 2.74 2.23
C PRO A 91 17.76 1.79 1.63
N GLN A 92 18.09 1.22 0.48
CA GLN A 92 17.29 0.23 -0.21
C GLN A 92 18.09 -1.05 -0.41
N PHE A 93 17.39 -2.17 -0.50
CA PHE A 93 17.98 -3.49 -0.64
C PHE A 93 17.13 -4.38 -1.53
N THR A 94 17.76 -5.41 -2.09
CA THR A 94 17.08 -6.57 -2.67
C THR A 94 17.51 -7.84 -1.94
N ILE A 95 16.59 -8.80 -1.82
CA ILE A 95 16.89 -10.10 -1.23
C ILE A 95 16.03 -11.19 -1.89
N ASN A 96 16.64 -12.36 -2.09
CA ASN A 96 15.90 -13.54 -2.50
C ASN A 96 15.40 -14.29 -1.28
N VAL A 97 14.10 -14.58 -1.24
CA VAL A 97 13.47 -15.45 -0.24
C VAL A 97 12.70 -16.55 -0.94
N THR A 98 12.65 -17.73 -0.32
CA THR A 98 11.95 -18.90 -0.86
C THR A 98 10.74 -19.18 0.00
N ALA A 99 9.54 -19.15 -0.60
CA ALA A 99 8.33 -19.53 0.10
C ALA A 99 8.37 -21.04 0.43
N PRO A 100 8.27 -21.45 1.71
CA PRO A 100 8.32 -22.86 2.07
C PRO A 100 7.14 -23.69 1.56
N SER A 101 5.99 -23.08 1.25
CA SER A 101 4.79 -23.80 0.80
C SER A 101 4.93 -24.45 -0.58
N ASP A 102 5.63 -23.82 -1.52
CA ASP A 102 5.77 -24.30 -2.90
C ASP A 102 7.17 -24.12 -3.52
N GLY A 103 8.13 -23.61 -2.75
CA GLY A 103 9.50 -23.37 -3.21
C GLY A 103 9.63 -22.18 -4.16
N GLN A 104 8.59 -21.35 -4.34
CA GLN A 104 8.68 -20.15 -5.16
C GLN A 104 9.71 -19.18 -4.58
N VAL A 105 10.69 -18.80 -5.41
CA VAL A 105 11.65 -17.76 -5.05
C VAL A 105 11.11 -16.40 -5.44
N PHE A 106 11.09 -15.48 -4.48
CA PHE A 106 10.74 -14.07 -4.63
C PHE A 106 12.03 -13.24 -4.54
N ASN A 107 12.23 -12.34 -5.49
CA ASN A 107 13.21 -11.26 -5.40
C ASN A 107 12.48 -10.03 -4.86
N LEU A 108 12.73 -9.72 -3.59
CA LEU A 108 12.04 -8.65 -2.88
C LEU A 108 12.94 -7.44 -2.75
N HIS A 109 12.45 -6.31 -3.24
CA HIS A 109 12.96 -4.99 -2.90
C HIS A 109 12.35 -4.48 -1.59
N PHE A 110 13.14 -3.79 -0.78
CA PHE A 110 12.66 -3.05 0.37
C PHE A 110 13.55 -1.85 0.71
N ALA A 111 12.92 -0.75 1.13
CA ALA A 111 13.60 0.32 1.84
C ALA A 111 13.68 -0.02 3.34
N ALA A 112 14.74 0.42 4.01
CA ALA A 112 14.91 0.17 5.44
C ALA A 112 15.65 1.27 6.20
N LEU A 113 15.25 1.46 7.46
CA LEU A 113 16.04 2.17 8.46
C LEU A 113 16.41 1.18 9.58
N PHE A 114 17.66 0.74 9.60
CA PHE A 114 18.15 -0.16 10.64
C PHE A 114 18.67 0.60 11.85
N SER A 115 18.11 0.30 13.02
CA SER A 115 18.67 0.73 14.30
C SER A 115 19.96 -0.02 14.68
N ARG A 116 20.76 0.61 15.54
CA ARG A 116 21.91 0.02 16.24
C ARG A 116 21.57 -0.41 17.66
N ARG A 117 20.34 -0.22 18.11
CA ARG A 117 19.86 -0.71 19.40
C ARG A 117 19.52 -2.19 19.27
N ARG A 118 20.06 -2.99 20.19
CA ARG A 118 19.78 -4.44 20.25
C ARG A 118 18.30 -4.76 20.49
N GLU A 119 17.58 -3.84 21.13
CA GLU A 119 16.16 -3.99 21.52
C GLU A 119 15.22 -3.16 20.64
N ALA A 120 15.69 -2.80 19.44
CA ALA A 120 14.87 -2.10 18.46
C ALA A 120 13.76 -3.03 17.96
N THR A 121 12.52 -2.54 17.96
CA THR A 121 11.36 -3.33 17.53
C THR A 121 11.34 -3.42 16.00
N PRO A 122 11.31 -4.61 15.39
CA PRO A 122 11.12 -4.74 13.95
C PRO A 122 9.68 -4.47 13.55
N ILE A 123 9.48 -3.63 12.54
CA ILE A 123 8.17 -3.26 12.01
C ILE A 123 8.20 -3.38 10.49
N LEU A 124 7.23 -4.12 9.95
CA LEU A 124 6.99 -4.31 8.52
C LEU A 124 5.83 -3.42 8.08
N PHE A 125 6.03 -2.56 7.09
CA PHE A 125 5.02 -1.66 6.54
C PHE A 125 4.64 -2.08 5.13
N SER A 126 3.43 -2.56 4.92
CA SER A 126 2.94 -3.04 3.63
C SER A 126 2.06 -2.00 2.96
N HIS A 127 2.44 -1.60 1.74
CA HIS A 127 1.68 -0.66 0.91
C HIS A 127 0.52 -1.36 0.15
N GLY A 128 -0.25 -0.58 -0.61
CA GLY A 128 -1.43 -1.01 -1.35
C GLY A 128 -1.30 -0.92 -2.89
N TRP A 129 -2.43 -0.77 -3.56
CA TRP A 129 -2.62 -0.44 -4.96
C TRP A 129 -3.56 0.79 -5.09
N PRO A 130 -3.32 1.73 -6.02
CA PRO A 130 -2.17 1.85 -6.91
C PRO A 130 -0.96 2.53 -6.23
N SER A 131 -0.80 2.21 -4.95
CA SER A 131 0.22 2.69 -4.01
C SER A 131 1.58 1.99 -4.22
N SER A 132 2.63 2.49 -3.56
CA SER A 132 3.95 1.85 -3.52
C SER A 132 4.70 2.13 -2.21
N TRP A 133 5.91 1.57 -2.05
CA TRP A 133 6.76 1.87 -0.89
C TRP A 133 7.08 3.38 -0.74
N ILE A 134 6.97 4.13 -1.84
CA ILE A 134 7.18 5.58 -1.91
C ILE A 134 6.22 6.32 -0.97
N ASP A 135 5.03 5.79 -0.74
CA ASP A 135 4.02 6.43 0.12
C ASP A 135 4.47 6.52 1.58
N PHE A 136 5.46 5.70 1.98
CA PHE A 136 6.07 5.74 3.30
C PHE A 136 7.30 6.67 3.38
N VAL A 137 7.76 7.26 2.27
CA VAL A 137 8.95 8.13 2.27
C VAL A 137 8.80 9.33 3.23
N PRO A 138 7.67 10.05 3.28
CA PRO A 138 7.48 11.12 4.27
C PRO A 138 7.65 10.64 5.73
N MET A 139 7.13 9.45 6.07
CA MET A 139 7.38 8.83 7.38
C MET A 139 8.87 8.53 7.61
N LEU A 140 9.58 8.03 6.59
CA LEU A 140 11.03 7.78 6.69
C LEU A 140 11.82 9.09 6.90
N GLU A 141 11.43 10.20 6.25
CA GLU A 141 12.01 11.52 6.49
C GLU A 141 11.85 11.97 7.94
N LEU A 142 10.64 11.85 8.50
CA LEU A 142 10.36 12.19 9.89
C LEU A 142 11.23 11.36 10.85
N LEU A 143 11.34 10.05 10.61
CA LEU A 143 12.17 9.17 11.42
C LEU A 143 13.65 9.53 11.38
N THR A 144 14.19 9.84 10.19
CA THR A 144 15.60 10.22 10.03
C THR A 144 15.92 11.61 10.56
N THR A 145 14.92 12.49 10.66
CA THR A 145 15.03 13.80 11.31
C THR A 145 14.97 13.68 12.83
N LYS A 146 14.09 12.81 13.34
CA LYS A 146 13.86 12.61 14.78
C LYS A 146 14.91 11.74 15.46
N TYR A 147 15.51 10.80 14.73
CA TYR A 147 16.41 9.80 15.28
C TYR A 147 17.74 9.72 14.53
N THR A 148 18.75 9.19 15.23
CA THR A 148 19.99 8.69 14.63
C THR A 148 19.94 7.16 14.60
N PRO A 149 20.82 6.49 13.85
CA PRO A 149 20.90 5.02 13.88
C PRO A 149 21.07 4.45 15.31
N ARG A 150 21.70 5.19 16.23
CA ARG A 150 21.90 4.74 17.63
C ARG A 150 20.70 4.97 18.53
N THR A 151 19.81 5.91 18.19
CA THR A 151 18.67 6.27 19.04
C THR A 151 17.35 5.72 18.53
N LEU A 152 17.23 5.44 17.22
CA LEU A 152 16.05 4.87 16.59
C LEU A 152 15.58 3.61 17.35
N PRO A 153 14.37 3.59 17.95
CA PRO A 153 13.88 2.45 18.72
C PRO A 153 13.31 1.31 17.85
N TYR A 154 13.40 1.41 16.52
CA TYR A 154 12.76 0.52 15.56
C TYR A 154 13.74 0.00 14.50
N HIS A 155 13.49 -1.19 13.96
CA HIS A 155 13.93 -1.53 12.60
C HIS A 155 12.74 -1.34 11.68
N VAL A 156 12.83 -0.42 10.73
CA VAL A 156 11.73 -0.07 9.83
C VAL A 156 11.98 -0.73 8.49
N ILE A 157 11.07 -1.60 8.06
CA ILE A 157 11.16 -2.37 6.81
C ILE A 157 9.95 -2.03 5.95
N VAL A 158 10.19 -1.46 4.78
CA VAL A 158 9.15 -1.04 3.82
C VAL A 158 9.39 -1.78 2.49
N PRO A 159 8.86 -3.00 2.32
CA PRO A 159 8.98 -3.72 1.05
C PRO A 159 8.20 -3.03 -0.06
N SER A 160 8.69 -3.17 -1.29
CA SER A 160 7.75 -3.31 -2.41
C SER A 160 7.10 -4.68 -2.25
N ILE A 161 5.78 -4.74 -2.08
CA ILE A 161 5.10 -6.03 -1.84
C ILE A 161 5.26 -6.97 -3.06
N PRO A 162 5.10 -8.29 -2.90
CA PRO A 162 5.36 -9.24 -3.98
C PRO A 162 4.62 -8.89 -5.27
N ASP A 163 5.36 -8.87 -6.38
CA ASP A 163 4.92 -8.47 -7.73
C ASP A 163 4.58 -6.97 -7.93
N TYR A 164 4.92 -6.10 -6.97
CA TYR A 164 4.80 -4.64 -7.09
C TYR A 164 6.17 -3.98 -7.17
N GLY A 165 6.26 -2.88 -7.90
CA GLY A 165 7.48 -2.08 -8.05
C GLY A 165 8.66 -2.93 -8.50
N LEU A 166 9.70 -2.88 -7.69
CA LEU A 166 10.97 -3.57 -7.90
C LEU A 166 10.96 -5.03 -7.42
N SER A 167 9.90 -5.48 -6.75
CA SER A 167 9.74 -6.86 -6.31
C SER A 167 9.10 -7.72 -7.39
N THR A 168 9.64 -8.93 -7.59
CA THR A 168 9.19 -9.88 -8.60
C THR A 168 9.34 -11.32 -8.12
N ARG A 169 8.57 -12.24 -8.70
CA ARG A 169 8.91 -13.67 -8.66
C ARG A 169 10.06 -13.97 -9.63
N SER A 170 10.96 -14.86 -9.24
CA SER A 170 12.20 -15.18 -9.99
C SER A 170 12.00 -15.75 -11.39
N ASN A 171 10.80 -16.27 -11.71
CA ASN A 171 10.45 -16.88 -13.00
C ASN A 171 8.95 -16.74 -13.30
N LEU A 172 8.58 -16.92 -14.58
CA LEU A 172 7.19 -17.15 -14.97
C LEU A 172 6.70 -18.42 -14.27
N THR A 173 5.62 -18.29 -13.51
CA THR A 173 5.05 -19.37 -12.72
C THR A 173 3.70 -19.79 -13.28
N ARG A 174 3.35 -21.06 -13.07
CA ARG A 174 2.05 -21.63 -13.44
C ARG A 174 1.02 -21.49 -12.31
N THR A 175 1.41 -20.84 -11.21
CA THR A 175 0.58 -20.68 -10.02
C THR A 175 0.27 -19.21 -9.80
N GLU A 176 -1.01 -18.92 -9.60
CA GLU A 176 -1.49 -17.60 -9.21
C GLU A 176 -0.92 -17.21 -7.84
N LEU A 177 -0.59 -15.94 -7.68
CA LEU A 177 -0.19 -15.38 -6.38
C LEU A 177 -1.45 -15.02 -5.60
N ASP A 178 -1.45 -15.26 -4.30
CA ASP A 178 -2.53 -14.86 -3.40
C ASP A 178 -1.94 -14.23 -2.12
N PHE A 179 -2.83 -13.77 -1.23
CA PHE A 179 -2.42 -13.13 0.02
C PHE A 179 -1.59 -14.06 0.91
N ARG A 180 -1.91 -15.36 0.96
CA ARG A 180 -1.18 -16.34 1.78
C ARG A 180 0.27 -16.48 1.33
N LYS A 181 0.50 -16.67 0.03
CA LYS A 181 1.84 -16.81 -0.53
C LYS A 181 2.63 -15.50 -0.50
N ALA A 182 1.96 -14.38 -0.76
CA ALA A 182 2.61 -13.08 -0.66
C ALA A 182 3.03 -12.76 0.79
N ALA A 183 2.17 -13.04 1.77
CA ALA A 183 2.47 -12.89 3.19
C ALA A 183 3.59 -13.84 3.65
N GLU A 184 3.62 -15.07 3.14
CA GLU A 184 4.70 -16.02 3.40
C GLU A 184 6.06 -15.47 2.92
N ALA A 185 6.12 -14.89 1.72
CA ALA A 185 7.33 -14.23 1.23
C ALA A 185 7.76 -13.06 2.13
N LEU A 186 6.82 -12.24 2.61
CA LEU A 186 7.10 -11.14 3.53
C LEU A 186 7.55 -11.62 4.92
N ASN A 187 7.00 -12.74 5.42
CA ASN A 187 7.47 -13.36 6.65
C ASN A 187 8.90 -13.90 6.51
N GLU A 188 9.20 -14.55 5.37
CA GLU A 188 10.56 -15.02 5.08
C GLU A 188 11.54 -13.86 4.90
N LEU A 189 11.12 -12.70 4.37
CA LEU A 189 11.91 -11.46 4.38
C LEU A 189 12.29 -11.09 5.82
N MET A 190 11.31 -11.00 6.73
CA MET A 190 11.57 -10.62 8.11
C MET A 190 12.50 -11.62 8.82
N LYS A 191 12.29 -12.93 8.63
CA LYS A 191 13.16 -13.98 9.17
C LYS A 191 14.57 -13.94 8.59
N ALA A 192 14.71 -13.69 7.28
CA ALA A 192 16.00 -13.53 6.63
C ALA A 192 16.77 -12.32 7.17
N LEU A 193 16.08 -11.28 7.64
CA LEU A 193 16.66 -10.15 8.36
C LEU A 193 16.89 -10.41 9.86
N GLY A 194 16.64 -11.63 10.33
CA GLY A 194 16.84 -12.06 11.72
C GLY A 194 15.66 -11.76 12.66
N PHE A 195 14.54 -11.28 12.14
CA PHE A 195 13.38 -10.87 12.93
C PHE A 195 12.36 -12.02 13.05
N ASN A 196 12.48 -12.79 14.13
CA ASN A 196 11.53 -13.87 14.47
C ASN A 196 10.36 -13.39 15.34
N ALA A 197 10.31 -12.08 15.62
CA ALA A 197 9.23 -11.39 16.29
C ALA A 197 9.16 -9.96 15.71
N TYR A 198 8.01 -9.58 15.15
CA TYR A 198 7.84 -8.26 14.54
C TYR A 198 6.39 -7.78 14.60
N ILE A 199 6.18 -6.49 14.33
CA ILE A 199 4.87 -5.88 14.15
C ILE A 199 4.61 -5.69 12.66
N ALA A 200 3.40 -6.00 12.19
CA ALA A 200 2.98 -5.71 10.83
C ALA A 200 2.02 -4.51 10.81
N GLN A 201 2.23 -3.58 9.89
CA GLN A 201 1.33 -2.48 9.58
C GLN A 201 0.94 -2.55 8.11
N GLY A 202 -0.34 -2.30 7.80
CA GLY A 202 -0.75 -2.09 6.42
C GLY A 202 -2.17 -1.55 6.27
N GLY A 203 -2.37 -0.80 5.19
CA GLY A 203 -3.66 -0.38 4.64
C GLY A 203 -3.84 -0.95 3.22
N ASP A 204 -5.06 -0.91 2.68
CA ASP A 204 -5.42 -1.38 1.34
C ASP A 204 -4.99 -2.86 1.13
N VAL A 205 -4.35 -3.25 0.02
CA VAL A 205 -3.78 -4.60 -0.16
C VAL A 205 -2.81 -4.94 0.98
N GLY A 206 -2.10 -3.95 1.53
CA GLY A 206 -1.27 -4.10 2.73
C GLY A 206 -2.05 -4.51 3.97
N SER A 207 -3.33 -4.13 4.12
CA SER A 207 -4.20 -4.59 5.22
C SER A 207 -4.53 -6.07 5.06
N GLY A 208 -4.83 -6.54 3.85
CA GLY A 208 -5.02 -7.97 3.56
C GLY A 208 -3.76 -8.81 3.85
N LEU A 209 -2.58 -8.29 3.51
CA LEU A 209 -1.29 -8.92 3.87
C LEU A 209 -1.07 -8.93 5.38
N THR A 210 -1.37 -7.83 6.06
CA THR A 210 -1.24 -7.70 7.52
C THR A 210 -2.20 -8.65 8.25
N ALA A 211 -3.44 -8.78 7.77
CA ALA A 211 -4.41 -9.75 8.27
C ALA A 211 -3.90 -11.19 8.12
N THR A 212 -3.31 -11.50 6.96
CA THR A 212 -2.72 -12.82 6.67
C THR A 212 -1.52 -13.12 7.56
N LEU A 213 -0.60 -12.17 7.72
CA LEU A 213 0.56 -12.28 8.62
C LEU A 213 0.10 -12.47 10.08
N GLY A 214 -0.84 -11.66 10.53
CA GLY A 214 -1.44 -11.73 11.86
C GLY A 214 -2.12 -13.07 12.13
N THR A 215 -2.72 -13.69 11.12
CA THR A 215 -3.45 -14.95 11.27
C THR A 215 -2.54 -16.18 11.21
N PHE A 216 -1.63 -16.25 10.25
CA PHE A 216 -0.91 -17.50 9.92
C PHE A 216 0.55 -17.56 10.36
N HIS A 217 1.17 -16.43 10.71
CA HIS A 217 2.60 -16.41 11.04
C HIS A 217 2.81 -16.09 12.52
N GLN A 218 3.50 -16.97 13.24
CA GLN A 218 3.75 -16.79 14.67
C GLN A 218 4.76 -15.69 14.95
N GLU A 219 5.61 -15.38 13.98
CA GLU A 219 6.61 -14.32 14.03
C GLU A 219 5.97 -12.92 14.05
N CYS A 220 4.83 -12.74 13.38
CA CYS A 220 4.02 -11.53 13.53
C CYS A 220 3.36 -11.51 14.92
N LYS A 221 3.75 -10.58 15.79
CA LYS A 221 3.29 -10.51 17.20
C LYS A 221 2.15 -9.55 17.44
N ALA A 222 2.01 -8.53 16.59
CA ALA A 222 0.94 -7.55 16.65
C ALA A 222 0.70 -6.96 15.26
N VAL A 223 -0.51 -6.44 15.05
CA VAL A 223 -0.95 -5.87 13.77
C VAL A 223 -1.50 -4.47 13.96
N HIS A 224 -1.24 -3.58 13.00
CA HIS A 224 -1.80 -2.24 12.99
C HIS A 224 -2.42 -1.94 11.62
N PHE A 225 -3.63 -1.42 11.62
CA PHE A 225 -4.39 -1.12 10.41
C PHE A 225 -4.75 0.36 10.33
N ASN A 226 -4.94 0.84 9.10
CA ASN A 226 -5.62 2.11 8.84
C ASN A 226 -6.88 1.95 7.96
N ASN A 227 -7.14 0.73 7.49
CA ASN A 227 -8.41 0.26 6.94
C ASN A 227 -8.49 -1.26 7.06
N LEU A 228 -9.69 -1.82 6.87
CA LEU A 228 -9.93 -3.26 6.80
C LEU A 228 -10.60 -3.61 5.47
N ILE A 229 -10.15 -4.69 4.83
CA ILE A 229 -10.92 -5.32 3.75
C ILE A 229 -11.82 -6.37 4.40
N LEU A 230 -13.13 -6.13 4.34
CA LEU A 230 -14.17 -6.97 4.94
C LEU A 230 -15.16 -7.45 3.89
N THR A 231 -15.78 -8.59 4.12
CA THR A 231 -16.88 -9.07 3.27
C THR A 231 -18.20 -8.39 3.63
N PRO A 232 -19.20 -8.37 2.71
CA PRO A 232 -20.55 -7.89 3.02
C PRO A 232 -21.16 -8.58 4.25
N SER A 233 -21.00 -9.91 4.38
CA SER A 233 -21.50 -10.65 5.56
C SER A 233 -20.85 -10.17 6.87
N GLU A 234 -19.56 -9.85 6.87
CA GLU A 234 -18.87 -9.36 8.05
C GLU A 234 -19.39 -7.99 8.48
N MET A 235 -19.65 -7.10 7.51
CA MET A 235 -20.22 -5.77 7.77
C MET A 235 -21.69 -5.85 8.22
N SER A 236 -22.52 -6.64 7.55
CA SER A 236 -23.93 -6.80 7.92
C SER A 236 -24.13 -7.42 9.31
N ALA A 237 -23.15 -8.17 9.83
CA ALA A 237 -23.21 -8.70 11.19
C ALA A 237 -23.24 -7.61 12.28
N VAL A 238 -22.81 -6.39 11.98
CA VAL A 238 -22.71 -5.26 12.93
C VAL A 238 -23.48 -4.02 12.51
N GLU A 239 -24.18 -4.05 11.37
CA GLU A 239 -24.87 -2.89 10.78
C GLU A 239 -25.92 -2.26 11.70
N ASN A 240 -26.49 -3.06 12.62
CA ASN A 240 -27.53 -2.63 13.56
C ASN A 240 -26.98 -2.12 14.89
N LEU A 241 -25.65 -2.11 15.09
CA LEU A 241 -25.06 -1.52 16.29
C LEU A 241 -25.23 0.01 16.27
N PRO A 242 -25.46 0.64 17.43
CA PRO A 242 -25.54 2.09 17.51
C PRO A 242 -24.21 2.71 17.08
N VAL A 243 -24.29 3.72 16.23
CA VAL A 243 -23.17 4.52 15.78
C VAL A 243 -23.42 6.00 16.08
N THR A 244 -22.35 6.72 16.36
CA THR A 244 -22.36 8.18 16.48
C THR A 244 -22.58 8.83 15.11
N SER A 245 -22.90 10.13 15.09
CA SER A 245 -23.06 10.87 13.82
C SER A 245 -21.78 10.91 12.99
N GLU A 246 -20.62 10.95 13.65
CA GLU A 246 -19.30 10.93 13.00
C GLU A 246 -19.03 9.59 12.30
N GLU A 247 -19.32 8.49 13.00
CA GLU A 247 -19.24 7.13 12.43
C GLU A 247 -20.26 6.96 11.29
N GLY A 248 -21.48 7.48 11.45
CA GLY A 248 -22.51 7.44 10.42
C GLY A 248 -22.09 8.17 9.12
N ALA A 249 -21.43 9.31 9.22
CA ALA A 249 -20.89 10.02 8.06
C ALA A 249 -19.82 9.21 7.33
N THR A 250 -18.99 8.49 8.09
CA THR A 250 -17.92 7.65 7.55
C THR A 250 -18.47 6.40 6.87
N LEU A 251 -19.45 5.75 7.49
CA LEU A 251 -20.17 4.62 6.89
C LEU A 251 -20.92 5.05 5.61
N ALA A 252 -21.47 6.26 5.57
CA ALA A 252 -22.11 6.79 4.37
C ALA A 252 -21.10 6.99 3.22
N ARG A 253 -19.88 7.44 3.51
CA ARG A 253 -18.79 7.52 2.52
C ARG A 253 -18.39 6.14 2.01
N ALA A 254 -18.21 5.17 2.90
CA ALA A 254 -17.89 3.79 2.50
C ALA A 254 -19.01 3.18 1.62
N ALA A 255 -20.27 3.47 1.92
CA ALA A 255 -21.40 3.06 1.08
C ALA A 255 -21.38 3.74 -0.31
N GLN A 256 -21.05 5.03 -0.38
CA GLN A 256 -20.91 5.74 -1.66
C GLN A 256 -19.77 5.17 -2.52
N PHE A 257 -18.62 4.90 -1.90
CA PHE A 257 -17.50 4.23 -2.57
C PHE A 257 -17.93 2.86 -3.11
N GLY A 258 -18.63 2.07 -2.30
CA GLY A 258 -19.19 0.77 -2.69
C GLY A 258 -20.07 0.82 -3.93
N ASP A 259 -20.97 1.80 -4.00
CA ASP A 259 -21.95 2.01 -5.07
C ASP A 259 -21.30 2.52 -6.37
N ARG A 260 -20.36 3.46 -6.27
CA ARG A 260 -19.90 4.25 -7.42
C ARG A 260 -18.51 3.89 -7.92
N GLU A 261 -17.65 3.38 -7.06
CA GLU A 261 -16.19 3.42 -7.28
C GLU A 261 -15.53 2.05 -7.27
N THR A 262 -16.30 0.97 -7.09
CA THR A 262 -15.77 -0.41 -7.05
C THR A 262 -15.62 -1.08 -8.42
N GLY A 263 -15.91 -0.37 -9.52
CA GLY A 263 -15.80 -0.92 -10.88
C GLY A 263 -14.41 -1.47 -11.21
N TYR A 264 -13.35 -0.83 -10.69
CA TYR A 264 -11.98 -1.28 -10.88
C TYR A 264 -11.70 -2.63 -10.18
N ILE A 265 -12.33 -2.90 -9.03
CA ILE A 265 -12.20 -4.18 -8.30
C ILE A 265 -12.74 -5.31 -9.17
N LEU A 266 -13.89 -5.10 -9.81
CA LEU A 266 -14.51 -6.09 -10.70
C LEU A 266 -13.64 -6.38 -11.92
N GLU A 267 -13.16 -5.35 -12.61
CA GLU A 267 -12.34 -5.53 -13.83
C GLU A 267 -11.00 -6.20 -13.49
N GLN A 268 -10.33 -5.74 -12.42
CA GLN A 268 -9.05 -6.31 -11.96
C GLN A 268 -9.22 -7.75 -11.44
N GLY A 269 -10.32 -8.06 -10.77
CA GLY A 269 -10.60 -9.40 -10.25
C GLY A 269 -11.03 -10.41 -11.31
N THR A 270 -11.60 -9.98 -12.44
CA THR A 270 -12.20 -10.90 -13.43
C THR A 270 -11.44 -10.95 -14.75
N LYS A 271 -10.78 -9.86 -15.17
CA LYS A 271 -10.06 -9.74 -16.44
C LYS A 271 -8.64 -9.16 -16.29
N PRO A 272 -7.85 -9.55 -15.27
CA PRO A 272 -6.54 -8.93 -15.01
C PRO A 272 -5.57 -9.07 -16.19
N GLY A 273 -5.62 -10.19 -16.94
CA GLY A 273 -4.76 -10.39 -18.10
C GLY A 273 -5.07 -9.41 -19.25
N SER A 274 -6.35 -9.17 -19.54
CA SER A 274 -6.76 -8.21 -20.57
C SER A 274 -6.41 -6.79 -20.14
N LEU A 275 -6.72 -6.44 -18.89
CA LEU A 275 -6.47 -5.12 -18.35
C LEU A 275 -4.96 -4.82 -18.28
N SER A 276 -4.15 -5.80 -17.89
CA SER A 276 -2.68 -5.72 -17.94
C SER A 276 -2.18 -5.39 -19.34
N LEU A 277 -2.65 -6.09 -20.38
CA LEU A 277 -2.19 -5.87 -21.75
C LEU A 277 -2.63 -4.51 -22.29
N ALA A 278 -3.87 -4.11 -21.97
CA ALA A 278 -4.42 -2.82 -22.39
C ALA A 278 -3.66 -1.65 -21.75
N LEU A 279 -3.50 -1.66 -20.42
CA LEU A 279 -2.93 -0.52 -19.71
C LEU A 279 -1.40 -0.46 -19.84
N MET A 280 -0.70 -1.59 -19.97
CA MET A 280 0.74 -1.59 -20.28
C MET A 280 1.06 -1.24 -21.75
N SER A 281 0.07 -1.00 -22.60
CA SER A 281 0.31 -0.63 -24.00
C SER A 281 0.80 0.82 -24.17
N ASN A 282 0.42 1.72 -23.26
CA ASN A 282 0.82 3.13 -23.30
C ASN A 282 0.74 3.77 -21.89
N PRO A 283 1.72 4.61 -21.47
CA PRO A 283 1.69 5.29 -20.17
C PRO A 283 0.46 6.18 -19.96
N MET A 284 -0.12 6.74 -21.03
CA MET A 284 -1.35 7.52 -20.94
C MET A 284 -2.58 6.66 -20.60
N ALA A 285 -2.58 5.37 -20.97
CA ALA A 285 -3.62 4.45 -20.51
C ALA A 285 -3.51 4.19 -19.00
N LEU A 286 -2.28 4.02 -18.48
CA LEU A 286 -2.06 3.94 -17.03
C LEU A 286 -2.44 5.23 -16.31
N LEU A 287 -2.10 6.40 -16.85
CA LEU A 287 -2.50 7.68 -16.26
C LEU A 287 -4.02 7.77 -16.14
N ALA A 288 -4.75 7.34 -17.18
CA ALA A 288 -6.21 7.39 -17.13
C ALA A 288 -6.83 6.48 -16.08
N TRP A 289 -6.22 5.32 -15.81
CA TRP A 289 -6.74 4.35 -14.86
C TRP A 289 -6.27 4.57 -13.43
N ILE A 290 -4.96 4.74 -13.23
CA ILE A 290 -4.37 4.98 -11.91
C ILE A 290 -4.62 6.40 -11.47
N GLY A 291 -4.49 7.38 -12.37
CA GLY A 291 -4.64 8.79 -12.04
C GLY A 291 -6.04 9.16 -11.54
N SER A 292 -7.09 8.51 -12.03
CA SER A 292 -8.46 8.75 -11.55
C SER A 292 -8.60 8.48 -10.04
N MET A 293 -7.97 7.40 -9.55
CA MET A 293 -7.96 7.03 -8.13
C MET A 293 -7.44 8.18 -7.24
N TYR A 294 -6.46 8.94 -7.74
CA TYR A 294 -5.86 10.07 -7.03
C TYR A 294 -6.64 11.37 -7.21
N VAL A 295 -7.26 11.61 -8.37
CA VAL A 295 -8.01 12.86 -8.63
C VAL A 295 -9.35 12.88 -7.90
N GLU A 296 -9.99 11.72 -7.74
CA GLU A 296 -11.36 11.63 -7.20
C GLU A 296 -11.42 11.77 -5.67
N HIS A 297 -10.37 11.35 -4.96
CA HIS A 297 -10.40 11.23 -3.50
C HIS A 297 -9.58 12.28 -2.75
N THR A 298 -8.71 13.02 -3.46
CA THR A 298 -7.57 13.69 -2.82
C THR A 298 -7.06 14.87 -3.64
N ASN A 299 -6.64 15.93 -2.96
CA ASN A 299 -6.02 17.10 -3.58
C ASN A 299 -4.52 16.90 -3.81
N TYR A 300 -4.12 15.79 -4.43
CA TYR A 300 -2.70 15.58 -4.75
C TYR A 300 -2.24 16.48 -5.90
N SER A 301 -0.97 16.86 -5.86
CA SER A 301 -0.35 17.56 -6.98
C SER A 301 -0.27 16.63 -8.20
N VAL A 302 -0.31 17.21 -9.39
CA VAL A 302 -0.09 16.46 -10.64
C VAL A 302 1.26 15.76 -10.61
N ASP A 303 2.31 16.39 -10.07
CA ASP A 303 3.63 15.79 -9.89
C ASP A 303 3.58 14.49 -9.07
N THR A 304 2.87 14.46 -7.94
CA THR A 304 2.68 13.24 -7.11
C THR A 304 1.98 12.13 -7.89
N ILE A 305 0.96 12.46 -8.68
CA ILE A 305 0.24 11.47 -9.49
C ILE A 305 1.13 10.92 -10.60
N LEU A 306 1.82 11.80 -11.33
CA LEU A 306 2.74 11.42 -12.39
C LEU A 306 3.93 10.62 -11.86
N GLN A 307 4.39 10.89 -10.64
CA GLN A 307 5.40 10.13 -9.93
C GLN A 307 4.95 8.67 -9.75
N GLN A 308 3.74 8.43 -9.25
CA GLN A 308 3.21 7.08 -9.04
C GLN A 308 2.92 6.36 -10.36
N VAL A 309 2.33 7.04 -11.34
CA VAL A 309 2.07 6.44 -12.66
C VAL A 309 3.38 6.10 -13.38
N SER A 310 4.38 6.98 -13.32
CA SER A 310 5.72 6.72 -13.86
C SER A 310 6.38 5.54 -13.18
N TRP A 311 6.25 5.44 -11.84
CA TRP A 311 6.75 4.30 -11.08
C TRP A 311 6.14 2.99 -11.62
N TYR A 312 4.82 2.92 -11.77
CA TYR A 312 4.14 1.73 -12.29
C TYR A 312 4.56 1.38 -13.71
N TRP A 313 4.72 2.38 -14.59
CA TRP A 313 5.18 2.19 -15.97
C TRP A 313 6.62 1.67 -16.03
N LEU A 314 7.57 2.38 -15.41
CA LEU A 314 9.00 2.13 -15.52
C LEU A 314 9.42 0.81 -14.86
N THR A 315 8.66 0.37 -13.84
CA THR A 315 8.87 -0.93 -13.18
C THR A 315 8.01 -2.06 -13.77
N LYS A 316 7.18 -1.75 -14.79
CA LYS A 316 6.22 -2.69 -15.39
C LYS A 316 5.34 -3.35 -14.33
N SER A 317 4.99 -2.60 -13.30
CA SER A 317 4.29 -3.12 -12.11
C SER A 317 2.86 -3.45 -12.41
N TYR A 318 2.17 -2.62 -13.19
CA TYR A 318 0.74 -2.81 -13.41
C TYR A 318 0.41 -4.18 -14.00
N GLY A 319 1.26 -4.69 -14.90
CA GLY A 319 1.05 -6.02 -15.49
C GLY A 319 1.26 -7.21 -14.53
N ARG A 320 1.68 -6.96 -13.28
CA ARG A 320 1.95 -7.97 -12.26
C ARG A 320 1.17 -7.73 -10.96
N ALA A 321 0.90 -6.48 -10.63
CA ALA A 321 0.29 -5.96 -9.40
C ALA A 321 -1.25 -6.04 -9.36
N LEU A 322 -1.83 -7.14 -9.88
CA LEU A 322 -3.29 -7.32 -9.99
C LEU A 322 -3.81 -8.56 -9.24
N TRP A 323 -2.90 -9.38 -8.72
CA TRP A 323 -3.24 -10.68 -8.12
C TRP A 323 -4.17 -10.54 -6.90
N SER A 324 -4.03 -9.47 -6.12
CA SER A 324 -4.81 -9.25 -4.90
C SER A 324 -6.31 -9.13 -5.21
N TYR A 325 -6.66 -8.51 -6.33
CA TYR A 325 -8.04 -8.27 -6.72
C TYR A 325 -8.82 -9.52 -7.09
N ARG A 326 -8.14 -10.66 -7.33
CA ARG A 326 -8.78 -11.96 -7.48
C ARG A 326 -9.46 -12.38 -6.18
N SER A 327 -8.77 -12.19 -5.05
CA SER A 327 -9.30 -12.46 -3.73
C SER A 327 -10.21 -11.34 -3.23
N VAL A 328 -9.89 -10.07 -3.49
CA VAL A 328 -10.73 -8.93 -3.07
C VAL A 328 -12.08 -8.95 -3.79
N TRP A 329 -12.12 -9.18 -5.10
CA TRP A 329 -13.38 -9.31 -5.83
C TRP A 329 -14.24 -10.45 -5.29
N ALA A 330 -13.64 -11.62 -5.03
CA ALA A 330 -14.36 -12.77 -4.47
C ALA A 330 -14.91 -12.49 -3.05
N ALA A 331 -14.10 -11.87 -2.19
CA ALA A 331 -14.48 -11.53 -0.83
C ALA A 331 -15.51 -10.39 -0.75
N VAL A 332 -15.28 -9.30 -1.46
CA VAL A 332 -16.04 -8.04 -1.30
C VAL A 332 -17.27 -8.00 -2.21
N LEU A 333 -17.18 -8.50 -3.45
CA LEU A 333 -18.28 -8.41 -4.42
C LEU A 333 -19.09 -9.71 -4.56
N ARG A 334 -18.55 -10.85 -4.12
CA ARG A 334 -19.28 -12.14 -4.14
C ARG A 334 -19.59 -12.71 -2.76
N ASP A 335 -18.98 -12.19 -1.70
CA ASP A 335 -19.17 -12.65 -0.32
C ASP A 335 -18.97 -14.17 -0.14
N ASP A 336 -18.09 -14.78 -0.95
CA ASP A 336 -17.73 -16.20 -0.82
C ASP A 336 -16.41 -16.40 -0.05
N GLY A 337 -15.96 -15.34 0.64
CA GLY A 337 -14.74 -15.29 1.47
C GLY A 337 -13.44 -15.23 0.67
N GLY A 338 -13.42 -15.74 -0.56
CA GLY A 338 -12.20 -15.89 -1.36
C GLY A 338 -11.06 -16.59 -0.61
N ASN A 339 -9.85 -16.53 -1.16
CA ASN A 339 -8.62 -16.87 -0.42
C ASN A 339 -8.07 -15.65 0.35
N LEU A 340 -8.93 -14.70 0.75
CA LEU A 340 -8.56 -13.52 1.54
C LEU A 340 -8.79 -13.80 3.04
N PRO A 341 -7.74 -13.79 3.88
CA PRO A 341 -7.92 -13.93 5.31
C PRO A 341 -8.61 -12.72 5.92
N SER A 342 -9.69 -12.98 6.66
CA SER A 342 -10.40 -11.96 7.43
C SER A 342 -9.51 -11.38 8.53
N PRO A 343 -9.48 -10.04 8.72
CA PRO A 343 -8.84 -9.44 9.89
C PRO A 343 -9.50 -9.86 11.21
N LEU A 344 -10.79 -10.24 11.18
CA LEU A 344 -11.54 -10.71 12.35
C LEU A 344 -11.03 -12.06 12.88
N ALA A 345 -10.28 -12.82 12.07
CA ALA A 345 -9.65 -14.07 12.49
C ALA A 345 -8.49 -13.84 13.50
N ILE A 346 -8.02 -12.61 13.65
CA ILE A 346 -6.94 -12.26 14.59
C ILE A 346 -7.55 -12.02 15.97
N THR A 347 -7.64 -13.09 16.76
CA THR A 347 -8.31 -13.05 18.08
C THR A 347 -7.36 -12.96 19.28
N THR A 348 -6.06 -13.20 19.08
CA THR A 348 -5.10 -13.37 20.20
C THR A 348 -3.94 -12.37 20.22
N LYS A 349 -3.73 -11.62 19.12
CA LYS A 349 -2.63 -10.68 18.99
C LYS A 349 -3.11 -9.25 19.21
N PRO A 350 -2.32 -8.38 19.87
CA PRO A 350 -2.64 -6.96 19.96
C PRO A 350 -2.89 -6.36 18.57
N LEU A 351 -4.01 -5.66 18.44
CA LEU A 351 -4.47 -5.00 17.22
C LEU A 351 -4.54 -3.49 17.46
N GLY A 352 -3.97 -2.72 16.55
CA GLY A 352 -4.11 -1.26 16.50
C GLY A 352 -4.90 -0.82 15.28
N TYR A 353 -5.65 0.27 15.41
CA TYR A 353 -6.36 0.89 14.30
C TYR A 353 -6.25 2.42 14.35
N SER A 354 -5.77 3.04 13.27
CA SER A 354 -5.83 4.49 13.05
C SER A 354 -7.01 4.81 12.15
N TRP A 355 -7.91 5.65 12.63
CA TRP A 355 -9.18 5.98 11.99
C TRP A 355 -9.07 7.36 11.34
N TYR A 356 -9.07 7.36 10.01
CA TYR A 356 -8.92 8.57 9.19
C TYR A 356 -10.27 8.98 8.58
N PRO A 357 -10.61 10.28 8.58
CA PRO A 357 -11.94 10.74 8.20
C PRO A 357 -12.25 10.58 6.71
N ASP A 358 -11.26 10.58 5.82
CA ASP A 358 -11.44 10.45 4.36
C ASP A 358 -11.09 9.05 3.82
N GLU A 359 -10.92 8.07 4.71
CA GLU A 359 -10.72 6.66 4.30
C GLU A 359 -12.04 6.06 3.77
N VAL A 360 -11.98 5.54 2.55
CA VAL A 360 -13.13 5.00 1.81
C VAL A 360 -13.52 3.58 2.21
N LEU A 361 -12.62 2.86 2.88
CA LEU A 361 -12.87 1.54 3.47
C LEU A 361 -13.01 1.60 4.99
N SER A 362 -13.37 2.76 5.53
CA SER A 362 -13.42 2.98 6.97
C SER A 362 -14.65 2.33 7.61
N VAL A 363 -14.49 1.88 8.85
CA VAL A 363 -15.52 1.22 9.67
C VAL A 363 -15.87 2.09 10.86
N ALA A 364 -17.01 1.86 11.51
CA ALA A 364 -17.31 2.53 12.76
C ALA A 364 -16.35 2.11 13.88
N LYS A 365 -16.00 3.04 14.77
CA LYS A 365 -15.17 2.78 15.95
C LYS A 365 -15.85 1.74 16.86
N SER A 366 -17.17 1.83 17.03
CA SER A 366 -17.97 0.87 17.78
C SER A 366 -17.94 -0.55 17.20
N TRP A 367 -17.78 -0.69 15.88
CA TRP A 367 -17.65 -2.00 15.25
C TRP A 367 -16.29 -2.64 15.58
N LEU A 368 -15.21 -1.85 15.62
CA LEU A 368 -13.89 -2.33 16.03
C LEU A 368 -13.90 -2.83 17.47
N GLU A 369 -14.56 -2.12 18.39
CA GLU A 369 -14.70 -2.54 19.79
C GLU A 369 -15.52 -3.84 19.91
N TYR A 370 -16.56 -3.98 19.09
CA TYR A 370 -17.37 -5.20 19.05
C TYR A 370 -16.61 -6.41 18.50
N TRP A 371 -15.87 -6.24 17.41
CA TRP A 371 -15.12 -7.32 16.76
C TRP A 371 -13.88 -7.74 17.55
N PHE A 372 -13.22 -6.80 18.22
CA PHE A 372 -11.94 -7.01 18.90
C PHE A 372 -11.98 -6.69 20.41
N PRO A 373 -12.95 -7.24 21.17
CA PRO A 373 -13.22 -6.81 22.54
C PRO A 373 -12.06 -7.07 23.50
N ASN A 374 -11.19 -8.02 23.16
CA ASN A 374 -10.09 -8.46 24.03
C ASN A 374 -8.70 -8.10 23.49
N ASN A 375 -8.60 -7.67 22.23
CA ASN A 375 -7.30 -7.48 21.58
C ASN A 375 -7.15 -6.15 20.82
N LEU A 376 -8.17 -5.30 20.74
CA LEU A 376 -8.03 -3.89 20.35
C LEU A 376 -7.17 -3.17 21.39
N ALA A 377 -5.88 -3.05 21.11
CA ALA A 377 -4.88 -2.48 22.00
C ALA A 377 -4.66 -0.98 21.75
N PHE A 378 -5.00 -0.48 20.57
CA PHE A 378 -4.89 0.92 20.19
C PHE A 378 -6.00 1.28 19.20
N LEU A 379 -6.66 2.41 19.44
CA LEU A 379 -7.61 3.01 18.53
C LEU A 379 -7.45 4.53 18.63
N LYS A 380 -7.24 5.20 17.50
CA LYS A 380 -7.16 6.67 17.47
C LYS A 380 -7.84 7.22 16.24
N ALA A 381 -8.67 8.24 16.42
CA ALA A 381 -9.28 9.02 15.34
C ALA A 381 -8.44 10.26 15.06
N HIS A 382 -8.37 10.63 13.78
CA HIS A 382 -7.68 11.82 13.28
C HIS A 382 -8.68 12.84 12.72
N GLU A 383 -8.27 14.11 12.67
CA GLU A 383 -9.07 15.20 12.12
C GLU A 383 -8.87 15.41 10.62
N SER A 384 -7.83 14.79 10.05
CA SER A 384 -7.46 14.87 8.63
C SER A 384 -6.79 13.58 8.17
N GLY A 385 -6.64 13.43 6.86
CA GLY A 385 -6.01 12.27 6.22
C GLY A 385 -7.05 11.28 5.68
N GLY A 386 -6.64 10.47 4.71
CA GLY A 386 -7.51 9.56 4.02
C GLY A 386 -6.88 8.20 3.77
N HIS A 387 -7.11 7.67 2.57
CA HIS A 387 -6.76 6.31 2.19
C HIS A 387 -5.24 6.04 2.22
N LEU A 388 -4.42 7.01 1.80
CA LEU A 388 -2.97 6.90 1.84
C LEU A 388 -2.40 7.50 3.13
N ALA A 389 -2.85 7.00 4.28
CA ALA A 389 -2.57 7.55 5.62
C ALA A 389 -1.10 7.96 5.86
N ALA A 390 -0.13 7.13 5.46
CA ALA A 390 1.30 7.40 5.66
C ALA A 390 1.85 8.56 4.79
N PHE A 391 1.12 8.92 3.73
CA PHE A 391 1.42 10.04 2.84
C PHE A 391 0.57 11.28 3.18
N ASP A 392 -0.71 11.07 3.50
CA ASP A 392 -1.67 12.15 3.78
C ASP A 392 -1.44 12.84 5.12
N ASP A 393 -1.07 12.05 6.14
CA ASP A 393 -0.77 12.52 7.50
C ASP A 393 0.42 11.74 8.09
N PRO A 394 1.65 11.97 7.57
CA PRO A 394 2.82 11.21 7.98
C PRO A 394 3.17 11.41 9.45
N GLU A 395 2.92 12.60 10.01
CA GLU A 395 3.11 12.88 11.43
C GLU A 395 2.14 12.10 12.32
N GLY A 396 0.83 12.16 12.03
CA GLY A 396 -0.17 11.43 12.79
C GLY A 396 0.00 9.92 12.66
N PHE A 397 0.30 9.44 11.44
CA PHE A 397 0.60 8.04 11.18
C PHE A 397 1.81 7.55 12.00
N LEU A 398 2.91 8.30 12.01
CA LEU A 398 4.11 7.94 12.78
C LEU A 398 3.82 7.96 14.28
N GLN A 399 3.14 8.99 14.79
CA GLN A 399 2.79 9.09 16.22
C GLN A 399 1.97 7.89 16.70
N ASP A 400 1.02 7.45 15.89
CA ASP A 400 0.17 6.29 16.19
C ASP A 400 0.98 5.00 16.25
N MET A 401 1.89 4.80 15.29
CA MET A 401 2.79 3.66 15.29
C MET A 401 3.71 3.65 16.52
N GLU A 402 4.24 4.81 16.92
CA GLU A 402 5.07 4.92 18.12
C GLU A 402 4.27 4.60 19.40
N ALA A 403 3.05 5.10 19.51
CA ALA A 403 2.14 4.83 20.62
C ALA A 403 1.73 3.35 20.68
N PHE A 404 1.37 2.77 19.54
CA PHE A 404 1.02 1.35 19.44
C PHE A 404 2.19 0.46 19.84
N VAL A 405 3.41 0.72 19.34
CA VAL A 405 4.60 -0.06 19.71
C VAL A 405 4.86 0.02 21.21
N ALA A 406 4.69 1.19 21.83
CA ALA A 406 4.85 1.36 23.28
C ALA A 406 3.89 0.45 24.07
N ILE A 407 2.64 0.32 23.63
CA ILE A 407 1.65 -0.59 24.23
C ILE A 407 2.05 -2.05 24.00
N VAL A 408 2.37 -2.42 22.75
CA VAL A 408 2.66 -3.80 22.35
C VAL A 408 3.88 -4.37 23.09
N LYS A 409 4.93 -3.56 23.32
CA LYS A 409 6.13 -3.98 24.08
C LYS A 409 5.83 -4.43 25.51
N THR A 410 4.69 -4.05 26.08
CA THR A 410 4.25 -4.51 27.41
C THR A 410 3.46 -5.82 27.36
N LYS A 411 2.95 -6.21 26.18
CA LYS A 411 2.03 -7.35 25.99
C LYS A 411 2.69 -8.56 25.35
N VAL A 412 3.68 -8.37 24.48
CA VAL A 412 4.33 -9.45 23.73
C VAL A 412 5.85 -9.27 23.69
N ARG A 413 6.57 -10.38 23.53
CA ARG A 413 8.02 -10.38 23.36
C ARG A 413 8.36 -10.12 21.89
N LEU A 414 9.06 -9.00 21.66
CA LEU A 414 9.55 -8.53 20.37
C LEU A 414 11.06 -8.71 20.25
#